data_AF-A0A836PMD9-F1
#
_entry.id   AF-A0A836PMD9-F1
#
_cell.length_a   1.000
_cell.length_b   1.000
_cell.length_c   1.000
_cell.angle_alpha   90.00
_cell.angle_beta   90.00
_cell.angle_gamma   90.00
#
_symmetry.space_group_name_H-M   'P 1'
#
loop_
_entity.id
_entity.type
_entity.pdbx_description
1 polymer ?
#
loop_
_entity_poly.entity_id
_entity_poly.type
_entity_poly.pdbx_seq_one_letter_code
_entity_poly.pdbx_strand_id
1 'polypeptide(L)' 'SEVRDITDDWMIDYNYERPHESLNDLPPKIYEQQLT' A
#
# COMPACT_ATOMS: atom_id res chain seq x y z
N SER A 1 -20.81 1.42 5.83
CA SER A 1 -21.37 2.11 4.64
C SER A 1 -20.44 1.78 3.51
N GLU A 2 -20.96 1.54 2.31
CA GLU A 2 -20.18 1.14 1.13
C GLU A 2 -18.88 1.96 0.94
N VAL A 3 -18.92 3.26 1.22
CA VAL A 3 -17.74 4.14 1.18
C VAL A 3 -16.61 3.72 2.14
N ARG A 4 -16.94 3.26 3.35
CA ARG A 4 -15.93 2.78 4.32
C ARG A 4 -15.27 1.51 3.80
N ASP A 5 -16.07 0.58 3.30
CA ASP A 5 -15.58 -0.71 2.82
C ASP A 5 -14.62 -0.50 1.62
N ILE A 6 -14.99 0.37 0.67
CA ILE A 6 -14.11 0.77 -0.45
C ILE A 6 -12.83 1.45 0.04
N THR A 7 -12.92 2.30 1.07
CA THR A 7 -11.75 3.01 1.62
C THR A 7 -10.80 2.04 2.32
N ASP A 8 -11.34 1.07 3.05
CA ASP A 8 -10.57 0.06 3.76
C ASP A 8 -9.84 -0.85 2.75
N ASP A 9 -10.52 -1.29 1.69
CA ASP A 9 -9.90 -2.06 0.60
C ASP A 9 -8.79 -1.26 -0.10
N TRP A 10 -9.02 0.02 -0.39
CA TRP A 10 -8.01 0.88 -1.01
C TRP A 10 -6.78 1.05 -0.12
N MET A 11 -6.98 1.19 1.20
CA MET A 11 -5.88 1.28 2.16
C MET A 11 -5.02 0.02 2.19
N ILE A 12 -5.62 -1.16 2.03
CA ILE A 12 -4.89 -2.42 1.96
C ILE A 12 -4.10 -2.49 0.66
N ASP A 13 -4.75 -2.28 -0.49
CA ASP A 13 -4.11 -2.32 -1.82
C ASP A 13 -2.92 -1.34 -1.87
N TYR A 14 -3.13 -0.08 -1.48
CA TYR A 14 -2.08 0.95 -1.56
C TYR A 14 -0.84 0.62 -0.73
N ASN A 15 -1.03 0.09 0.48
CA ASN A 15 0.07 -0.11 1.43
C ASN A 15 0.80 -1.44 1.25
N TYR A 16 0.11 -2.49 0.78
CA TYR A 16 0.64 -3.85 0.77
C TYR A 16 0.79 -4.46 -0.62
N GLU A 17 0.03 -4.01 -1.62
CA GLU A 17 -0.04 -4.69 -2.92
C GLU A 17 0.46 -3.81 -4.07
N ARG A 18 0.10 -2.52 -4.06
CA ARG A 18 0.40 -1.60 -5.15
C ARG A 18 1.88 -1.20 -5.16
N PRO A 19 2.61 -1.45 -6.26
CA PRO A 19 3.98 -0.95 -6.44
C PRO A 19 3.96 0.55 -6.74
N HIS A 20 4.99 1.27 -6.26
CA HIS A 20 5.15 2.70 -6.53
C HIS A 20 6.54 2.96 -7.11
N GLU A 21 6.63 3.61 -8.28
CA GLU A 21 7.90 3.89 -8.97
C GLU A 21 8.91 4.65 -8.09
N SER A 22 8.42 5.58 -7.25
CA SER A 22 9.25 6.34 -6.30
C SER A 22 9.88 5.48 -5.20
N LEU A 23 9.32 4.29 -4.96
CA LEU A 23 9.82 3.29 -4.02
C LEU A 23 10.52 2.14 -4.74
N ASN A 24 11.05 2.38 -5.94
CA ASN A 24 11.67 1.36 -6.79
C ASN A 24 10.72 0.18 -7.06
N ASP A 25 9.47 0.52 -7.40
CA ASP A 25 8.38 -0.41 -7.70
C ASP A 25 8.00 -1.34 -6.54
N LEU A 26 8.24 -0.90 -5.29
CA LEU A 26 7.83 -1.64 -4.09
C LEU A 26 6.56 -1.06 -3.46
N PRO A 27 5.72 -1.91 -2.84
CA PRO A 27 4.69 -1.45 -1.93
C PRO A 27 5.30 -0.77 -0.69
N PRO A 28 4.61 0.22 -0.09
CA PRO A 28 5.12 0.99 1.04
C PRO A 28 5.57 0.13 2.22
N LYS A 29 4.82 -0.93 2.55
CA LYS A 29 5.15 -1.82 3.67
C LYS A 29 6.38 -2.69 3.41
N ILE A 30 6.64 -3.05 2.16
CA ILE A 30 7.86 -3.79 1.79
C ILE A 30 9.07 -2.85 1.86
N TYR A 31 8.92 -1.62 1.36
CA TYR A 31 9.97 -0.61 1.47
C TYR A 31 10.31 -0.29 2.93
N GLU A 32 9.31 -0.14 3.81
CA GLU A 32 9.51 0.09 5.25
C GLU A 32 10.35 -1.02 5.91
N GLN A 33 10.10 -2.28 5.56
CA GLN A 33 10.86 -3.43 6.08
C GLN A 33 12.33 -3.42 5.66
N GLN A 34 12.70 -2.76 4.57
CA GLN A 34 14.09 -2.65 4.10
C GLN A 34 14.89 -1.58 4.85
N LEU A 35 14.21 -0.65 5.55
CA LEU A 35 14.84 0.42 6.31
C LEU A 35 15.17 0.02 7.76
N THR A 36 14.78 -1.18 8.19
CA THR A 36 14.98 -1.70 9.56
C THR A 36 16.06 -2.77 9.56
#